data_AF-A0ABD0R7Q3-F1
#
_entry.id   AF-A0ABD0R7Q3-F1
#
_cell.length_a   1.000
_cell.length_b   1.000
_cell.length_c   1.000
_cell.angle_alpha   90.00
_cell.angle_beta   90.00
_cell.angle_gamma   90.00
#
_symmetry.space_group_name_H-M   'P 1'
#
loop_
_entity.id
_entity.type
_entity.pdbx_description
1 polymer ?
#
loop_
_entity_poly.entity_id
_entity_poly.type
_entity_poly.pdbx_seq_one_letter_code
_entity_poly.pdbx_strand_id
1 'polypeptide(L)' 'NSEGLVNAEQVLRGLGLDPSPEDCVATQRVCQIVSTRAAHLCAASLAAVLRQIRDNKAVDRLRTTIGVDGSVYKNHP' A
#
# COMPACT_ATOMS: atom_id res chain seq x y z
N ASN A 1 12.35 -7.44 -11.53
CA ASN A 1 12.13 -6.75 -10.25
C ASN A 1 13.07 -7.32 -9.18
N SER A 2 14.39 -7.19 -9.40
CA SER A 2 15.43 -7.83 -8.58
C SER A 2 15.59 -7.18 -7.21
N GLU A 3 15.35 -5.87 -7.08
CA GLU A 3 15.50 -5.12 -5.83
C GLU A 3 14.56 -5.62 -4.71
N GLY A 4 13.31 -5.94 -5.04
CA GLY A 4 12.35 -6.44 -4.05
C GLY A 4 12.73 -7.83 -3.48
N LEU A 5 13.37 -8.68 -4.28
CA LEU A 5 13.85 -9.99 -3.85
C LEU A 5 15.10 -9.86 -2.97
N VAL A 6 16.04 -8.97 -3.35
CA VAL A 6 17.23 -8.68 -2.53
C VAL A 6 16.84 -8.10 -1.18
N ASN A 7 15.87 -7.17 -1.16
CA ASN A 7 15.35 -6.61 0.09
C ASN A 7 14.66 -7.68 0.94
N ALA A 8 13.85 -8.56 0.33
CA ALA A 8 13.21 -9.65 1.06
C ALA A 8 14.26 -10.58 1.70
N GLU A 9 15.31 -10.97 0.96
CA GLU A 9 16.39 -11.80 1.49
C GLU A 9 17.11 -11.11 2.66
N GLN A 10 17.51 -9.84 2.50
CA GLN A 10 18.20 -9.08 3.55
C GLN A 10 17.35 -8.95 4.81
N VAL A 11 16.05 -8.68 4.68
CA VAL A 11 15.14 -8.57 5.82
C VAL A 11 14.96 -9.92 6.50
N LEU A 12 14.70 -11.00 5.74
CA LEU A 12 14.53 -12.34 6.31
C LEU A 12 15.80 -12.82 7.03
N ARG A 13 16.98 -12.59 6.46
CA ARG A 13 18.27 -12.86 7.13
C ARG A 13 18.48 -11.99 8.36
N GLY A 14 18.13 -10.71 8.30
CA GLY A 14 18.16 -9.79 9.44
C GLY A 14 17.25 -10.19 10.60
N LEU A 15 16.19 -10.96 10.31
CA LEU A 15 15.31 -11.59 11.30
C LEU A 15 15.85 -12.94 11.84
N GLY A 16 17.04 -13.36 11.40
CA GLY A 16 17.69 -14.61 11.83
C GLY A 16 17.25 -15.85 11.07
N LEU A 17 16.60 -15.70 9.90
CA LEU A 17 16.21 -16.82 9.04
C LEU A 17 17.29 -17.12 7.99
N ASP A 18 17.31 -18.35 7.47
CA ASP A 18 18.10 -18.72 6.28
C ASP A 18 17.15 -19.01 5.11
N PRO A 19 16.68 -17.97 4.39
CA PRO A 19 15.64 -18.12 3.38
C PRO A 19 16.17 -18.75 2.10
N SER A 20 15.37 -19.63 1.50
CA SER A 20 15.56 -20.05 0.12
C SER A 20 15.11 -18.95 -0.86
N PRO A 21 15.50 -19.02 -2.15
CA PRO A 21 14.98 -18.10 -3.16
C PRO A 21 13.45 -18.10 -3.26
N GLU A 22 12.82 -19.25 -3.01
CA GLU A 22 11.36 -19.41 -3.04
C GLU A 22 10.70 -18.68 -1.87
N ASP A 23 11.31 -18.71 -0.68
CA ASP A 23 10.83 -17.96 0.49
C ASP A 23 10.84 -16.45 0.24
N CYS A 24 11.89 -15.94 -0.42
CA CYS A 24 11.99 -14.53 -0.80
C CYS A 24 10.89 -14.12 -1.79
N VAL A 25 10.61 -14.95 -2.81
CA VAL A 25 9.53 -14.71 -3.77
C VAL A 25 8.17 -14.74 -3.08
N ALA A 26 7.93 -15.74 -2.23
CA ALA A 26 6.69 -15.87 -1.48
C ALA A 26 6.47 -14.65 -0.57
N THR A 27 7.50 -14.24 0.17
CA THR A 27 7.46 -13.09 1.08
C THR A 27 7.17 -11.80 0.33
N GLN A 28 7.88 -11.53 -0.77
CA GLN A 28 7.63 -10.36 -1.60
C GLN A 28 6.18 -10.33 -2.10
N ARG A 29 5.67 -11.48 -2.58
CA ARG A 29 4.30 -11.57 -3.11
C ARG A 29 3.25 -11.35 -2.03
N VAL A 30 3.45 -11.92 -0.84
CA VAL A 30 2.55 -11.70 0.30
C VAL A 30 2.53 -10.22 0.67
N CYS A 31 3.69 -9.58 0.81
CA CYS A 31 3.78 -8.15 1.12
C CYS A 31 3.07 -7.28 0.08
N GLN A 32 3.27 -7.57 -1.22
CA GLN A 32 2.59 -6.87 -2.30
C GLN A 32 1.06 -7.01 -2.21
N ILE A 33 0.55 -8.22 -1.97
CA ILE A 33 -0.89 -8.46 -1.84
C ILE A 33 -1.45 -7.70 -0.64
N VAL A 34 -0.77 -7.77 0.51
CA VAL A 34 -1.21 -7.11 1.75
C VAL A 34 -1.25 -5.60 1.56
N SER A 35 -0.18 -5.00 1.02
CA SER A 35 -0.11 -3.55 0.83
C SER A 35 -1.11 -3.05 -0.21
N THR A 36 -1.26 -3.77 -1.33
CA THR A 36 -2.25 -3.44 -2.37
C THR A 36 -3.67 -3.47 -1.80
N ARG A 37 -4.00 -4.50 -1.01
CA ARG A 37 -5.33 -4.59 -0.38
C ARG A 37 -5.55 -3.45 0.61
N ALA A 38 -4.55 -3.10 1.42
CA ALA A 38 -4.64 -1.97 2.33
C ALA A 38 -4.89 -0.66 1.57
N ALA A 39 -4.17 -0.41 0.47
CA ALA A 39 -4.37 0.76 -0.39
C ALA A 39 -5.79 0.81 -0.98
N HIS A 40 -6.32 -0.33 -1.47
CA HIS A 40 -7.68 -0.40 -2.00
C HIS A 40 -8.76 -0.12 -0.93
N LEU A 41 -8.59 -0.65 0.28
CA LEU A 41 -9.51 -0.37 1.40
C LEU A 41 -9.48 1.12 1.77
N CYS A 42 -8.29 1.72 1.86
CA CYS A 42 -8.15 3.16 2.09
C CYS A 42 -8.82 3.98 0.97
N ALA A 43 -8.61 3.61 -0.29
CA ALA A 43 -9.22 4.26 -1.43
C ALA A 43 -10.75 4.15 -1.42
N ALA A 44 -11.30 2.99 -1.07
CA ALA A 44 -12.74 2.78 -0.97
C ALA A 44 -13.39 3.68 0.09
N SER A 45 -12.78 3.75 1.28
CA SER A 45 -13.21 4.64 2.37
C SER A 45 -13.12 6.11 1.97
N LEU A 46 -12.01 6.53 1.36
CA LEU A 46 -11.84 7.90 0.90
C LEU A 46 -12.85 8.26 -0.18
N ALA A 47 -13.09 7.36 -1.13
CA ALA A 47 -14.09 7.55 -2.17
C ALA A 47 -15.51 7.71 -1.58
N ALA A 48 -15.83 6.99 -0.50
CA ALA A 48 -17.11 7.17 0.20
C ALA A 48 -17.24 8.58 0.81
N VAL A 49 -16.21 9.06 1.51
CA VAL A 49 -16.19 10.42 2.08
C VAL A 49 -16.29 11.48 0.98
N LEU A 50 -15.53 11.35 -0.11
CA LEU A 50 -15.56 12.29 -1.23
C LEU A 50 -16.91 12.33 -1.93
N ARG A 51 -17.57 11.17 -2.10
CA ARG A 51 -18.95 11.11 -2.61
C ARG A 51 -19.90 11.86 -1.70
N GLN A 52 -19.84 11.63 -0.39
CA GLN A 52 -20.68 12.37 0.57
C GLN A 52 -20.47 13.88 0.50
N ILE A 53 -19.21 14.34 0.40
CA ILE A 53 -18.89 15.77 0.28
C ILE A 53 -19.44 16.36 -1.03
N ARG A 54 -19.32 15.63 -2.14
CA ARG A 54 -19.88 16.03 -3.44
C ARG A 54 -21.40 16.19 -3.34
N ASP A 55 -22.07 15.19 -2.80
CA ASP A 55 -23.53 15.14 -2.70
C ASP A 55 -24.04 16.27 -1.78
N ASN A 56 -23.36 16.52 -0.65
CA ASN A 56 -23.66 17.64 0.25
C ASN A 56 -23.50 19.02 -0.42
N LYS A 57 -22.59 19.13 -1.38
CA LYS A 57 -22.36 20.37 -2.16
C LYS A 57 -23.30 20.49 -3.36
N ALA A 58 -24.10 19.45 -3.66
CA ALA A 58 -24.99 19.37 -4.82
C ALA A 58 -24.29 19.71 -6.16
N VAL A 59 -23.06 19.22 -6.34
CA VAL A 59 -22.26 19.43 -7.56
C VAL A 59 -22.07 18.12 -8.33
N ASP A 60 -22.14 18.17 -9.66
CA ASP A 60 -21.90 16.98 -10.50
C ASP A 60 -20.45 16.49 -10.43
N ARG A 61 -19.49 17.40 -10.25
CA ARG A 61 -18.06 17.11 -10.15
C ARG A 61 -17.43 17.84 -8.98
N LEU A 62 -16.85 17.07 -8.06
CA LEU A 62 -16.08 17.61 -6.94
C LEU A 62 -14.59 17.76 -7.34
N ARG A 63 -14.07 18.99 -7.23
CA ARG A 63 -12.62 19.26 -7.25
C ARG A 63 -12.19 19.62 -5.83
N THR A 64 -11.29 18.83 -5.26
CA THR A 64 -10.77 19.04 -3.89
C THR A 64 -9.34 18.53 -3.78
N THR A 65 -8.64 18.95 -2.73
CA THR A 65 -7.30 18.45 -2.36
C THR A 65 -7.42 17.62 -1.09
N ILE A 66 -6.63 16.56 -0.99
CA ILE A 66 -6.58 15.67 0.17
C ILE A 66 -5.18 15.80 0.76
N GLY A 67 -5.09 16.27 2.00
CA GLY A 67 -3.83 16.26 2.74
C GLY A 67 -3.53 14.84 3.20
N VAL A 68 -2.33 14.34 2.90
CA VAL A 68 -1.88 13.00 3.31
C VAL A 68 -0.61 13.12 4.14
N ASP A 69 -0.53 12.32 5.20
CA ASP A 69 0.66 12.16 6.03
C ASP A 69 0.73 10.71 6.54
N GLY A 70 1.89 10.29 7.04
CA GLY A 70 2.15 8.95 7.56
C GLY A 70 3.30 8.24 6.84
N SER A 71 4.11 7.52 7.61
CA SER A 71 5.31 6.83 7.10
C SER A 71 4.98 5.79 6.03
N VAL A 72 3.85 5.09 6.12
CA VAL A 72 3.43 4.12 5.10
C VAL A 72 3.16 4.79 3.76
N TYR A 73 2.40 5.90 3.74
CA TYR A 73 2.15 6.64 2.49
C TYR A 73 3.41 7.28 1.90
N LYS A 74 4.39 7.63 2.74
CA LYS A 74 5.64 8.24 2.30
C LYS A 74 6.68 7.22 1.81
N ASN A 75 6.73 6.06 2.43
CA ASN A 75 7.85 5.12 2.29
C ASN A 75 7.47 3.80 1.60
N HIS A 76 6.18 3.57 1.29
CA HIS A 76 5.79 2.39 0.51
C HIS A 76 6.20 2.56 -0.96
N PRO A 77 6.96 1.62 -1.54
CA PRO A 77 7.36 1.66 -2.95
C PRO A 77 6.20 1.37 -3.92
#